data_AF-A0A2E5X0W9-F1
#
_entry.id   AF-A0A2E5X0W9-F1
#
_cell.length_a   1.000
_cell.length_b   1.000
_cell.length_c   1.000
_cell.angle_alpha   90.00
_cell.angle_beta   90.00
_cell.angle_gamma   90.00
#
_symmetry.space_group_name_H-M   'P 1'
#
loop_
_entity.id
_entity.type
_entity.pdbx_description
1 polymer ?
#
loop_
_entity_poly.entity_id
_entity_poly.type
_entity_poly.pdbx_seq_one_letter_code
_entity_poly.pdbx_strand_id
1 'polypeptide(L)'
;MKALLLLLSLSLFAINPSDAVENDRVERNLKSLQNFLGWDPGVFIIETKHVENAVATQAAILVNPDWIENLSDQEIMAVVAHELAHVKHRHLAERLAIYADGFVNAIFDFKNEMGFSERFSGFRSYFSTTQEISADCTAYNWLSDMRAKGYAVDEKALASVFKKSTPFIEDFESYGLENEPVYVRYKKIMKGHPHECH
;
A
#
# COMPACT_ATOMS: atom_id res chain seq x y z
N MET A 1 -59.66 14.22 -35.26
CA MET A 1 -60.73 14.55 -34.30
C MET A 1 -60.58 13.66 -33.08
N LYS A 2 -60.32 14.27 -31.90
CA LYS A 2 -60.58 13.82 -30.49
C LYS A 2 -59.95 12.46 -30.06
N ALA A 3 -59.21 12.31 -28.96
CA ALA A 3 -59.01 13.06 -27.70
C ALA A 3 -57.54 12.87 -27.26
N LEU A 4 -56.79 13.81 -26.69
CA LEU A 4 -56.95 14.71 -25.55
C LEU A 4 -56.92 14.03 -24.15
N LEU A 5 -55.82 14.33 -23.44
CA LEU A 5 -55.60 14.42 -21.97
C LEU A 5 -55.45 13.13 -21.14
N LEU A 6 -54.24 12.90 -20.60
CA LEU A 6 -53.94 13.22 -19.19
C LEU A 6 -52.42 13.31 -18.92
N LEU A 7 -52.02 14.41 -18.29
CA LEU A 7 -50.73 14.66 -17.62
C LEU A 7 -50.80 14.15 -16.16
N LEU A 8 -49.62 14.12 -15.50
CA LEU A 8 -49.32 13.77 -14.09
C LEU A 8 -49.18 12.26 -13.81
N SER A 9 -48.19 11.74 -13.10
CA SER A 9 -47.12 12.31 -12.27
C SER A 9 -46.24 11.16 -11.72
N LEU A 10 -44.96 11.42 -11.51
CA LEU A 10 -44.04 10.80 -10.52
C LEU A 10 -44.20 9.30 -10.20
N SER A 11 -43.22 8.52 -10.65
CA SER A 11 -42.36 7.74 -9.75
C SER A 11 -40.98 7.73 -10.39
N LEU A 12 -40.02 8.54 -9.94
CA LEU A 12 -39.13 8.17 -8.83
C LEU A 12 -38.96 6.65 -8.71
N PHE A 13 -38.38 6.04 -9.73
CA PHE A 13 -37.29 5.11 -9.46
C PHE A 13 -36.03 5.95 -9.26
N ALA A 14 -36.00 6.66 -8.12
CA ALA A 14 -34.75 6.84 -7.41
C ALA A 14 -34.32 5.44 -6.99
N ILE A 15 -33.70 4.73 -7.93
CA ILE A 15 -32.66 3.79 -7.55
C ILE A 15 -31.64 4.75 -6.94
N ASN A 16 -31.65 4.86 -5.62
CA ASN A 16 -30.42 5.13 -4.91
C ASN A 16 -29.63 3.84 -5.10
N PRO A 17 -28.66 3.74 -6.03
CA PRO A 17 -27.45 3.13 -5.56
C PRO A 17 -27.09 4.01 -4.35
N SER A 18 -26.94 3.41 -3.18
CA SER A 18 -25.99 3.99 -2.26
C SER A 18 -24.67 4.00 -3.03
N ASP A 19 -24.46 5.05 -3.83
CA ASP A 19 -23.18 5.47 -4.33
C ASP A 19 -22.45 5.92 -3.06
N ALA A 20 -22.02 4.92 -2.27
CA ALA A 20 -20.70 4.96 -1.70
C ALA A 20 -19.77 5.02 -2.91
N VAL A 21 -19.66 6.23 -3.48
CA VAL A 21 -18.47 6.63 -4.23
C VAL A 21 -17.35 6.25 -3.30
N GLU A 22 -16.65 5.20 -3.67
CA GLU A 22 -15.58 4.58 -2.91
C GLU A 22 -14.50 5.64 -2.74
N ASN A 23 -14.63 6.49 -1.72
CA ASN A 23 -13.87 7.74 -1.61
C ASN A 23 -12.47 7.50 -1.04
N ASP A 24 -12.17 6.29 -0.57
CA ASP A 24 -10.84 5.92 -0.12
C ASP A 24 -9.92 5.67 -1.34
N ARG A 25 -8.95 6.56 -1.52
CA ARG A 25 -7.94 6.51 -2.58
C ARG A 25 -7.10 5.23 -2.47
N VAL A 26 -6.87 4.72 -1.26
CA VAL A 26 -6.08 3.51 -1.02
C VAL A 26 -6.85 2.29 -1.50
N GLU A 27 -8.12 2.15 -1.10
CA GLU A 27 -8.96 1.01 -1.47
C GLU A 27 -9.15 0.92 -3.01
N ARG A 28 -9.39 2.07 -3.67
CA ARG A 28 -9.48 2.12 -5.14
C ARG A 28 -8.19 1.64 -5.82
N ASN A 29 -7.03 2.05 -5.32
CA ASN A 29 -5.74 1.63 -5.87
C ASN A 29 -5.49 0.13 -5.62
N LEU A 30 -5.83 -0.38 -4.42
CA LEU A 30 -5.76 -1.81 -4.10
C LEU A 30 -6.63 -2.64 -5.06
N LYS A 31 -7.90 -2.26 -5.25
CA LYS A 31 -8.81 -2.97 -6.17
C LYS A 31 -8.32 -2.93 -7.61
N SER A 32 -7.80 -1.80 -8.07
CA SER A 32 -7.22 -1.67 -9.41
C SER A 32 -6.04 -2.63 -9.61
N LEU A 33 -5.15 -2.73 -8.62
CA LEU A 33 -4.02 -3.65 -8.64
C LEU A 33 -4.47 -5.13 -8.58
N GLN A 34 -5.39 -5.48 -7.67
CA GLN A 34 -5.95 -6.84 -7.56
C GLN A 34 -6.62 -7.29 -8.87
N ASN A 35 -7.42 -6.41 -9.49
CA ASN A 35 -8.07 -6.67 -10.77
C ASN A 35 -7.04 -6.91 -11.89
N PHE A 36 -5.96 -6.11 -11.93
CA PHE A 36 -4.89 -6.30 -12.89
C PHE A 36 -4.14 -7.62 -12.69
N LEU A 37 -3.85 -7.99 -11.43
CA LEU A 37 -3.13 -9.22 -11.07
C LEU A 37 -4.01 -10.47 -11.21
N GLY A 38 -5.33 -10.32 -11.28
CA GLY A 38 -6.28 -11.45 -11.26
C GLY A 38 -6.24 -12.22 -9.93
N TRP A 39 -5.86 -11.54 -8.84
CA TRP A 39 -5.64 -12.15 -7.53
C TRP A 39 -6.07 -11.20 -6.41
N ASP A 40 -6.93 -11.72 -5.51
CA ASP A 40 -7.33 -11.06 -4.28
C ASP A 40 -6.79 -11.86 -3.08
N PRO A 41 -5.82 -11.33 -2.32
CA PRO A 41 -5.33 -11.96 -1.09
C PRO A 41 -6.28 -11.86 0.11
N GLY A 42 -7.44 -11.20 -0.01
CA GLY A 42 -8.34 -10.96 1.12
C GLY A 42 -7.79 -9.93 2.11
N VAL A 43 -7.07 -8.93 1.60
CA VAL A 43 -6.42 -7.88 2.40
C VAL A 43 -7.35 -6.68 2.54
N PHE A 44 -7.55 -6.20 3.77
CA PHE A 44 -8.37 -5.03 4.08
C PHE A 44 -7.52 -3.78 4.30
N ILE A 45 -8.03 -2.60 3.97
CA ILE A 45 -7.41 -1.32 4.37
C ILE A 45 -7.91 -0.92 5.76
N ILE A 46 -7.00 -0.49 6.63
CA ILE A 46 -7.33 0.07 7.94
C ILE A 46 -6.61 1.41 8.08
N GLU A 47 -7.37 2.50 8.13
CA GLU A 47 -6.84 3.82 8.43
C GLU A 47 -6.54 3.96 9.93
N THR A 48 -5.31 4.32 10.29
CA THR A 48 -4.91 4.47 11.69
C THR A 48 -3.73 5.42 11.87
N LYS A 49 -3.79 6.29 12.88
CA LYS A 49 -2.66 7.16 13.28
C LYS A 49 -1.57 6.43 14.07
N HIS A 50 -1.72 5.12 14.30
CA HIS A 50 -0.77 4.30 15.05
C HIS A 50 0.42 3.80 14.22
N VAL A 51 0.40 4.02 12.91
CA VAL A 51 1.56 3.79 12.02
C VAL A 51 2.07 5.15 11.52
N GLU A 52 3.37 5.24 11.21
CA GLU A 52 3.95 6.49 10.68
C GLU A 52 3.60 6.71 9.21
N ASN A 53 3.42 5.63 8.45
CA ASN A 53 3.22 5.61 7.00
C ASN A 53 2.19 4.53 6.59
N ALA A 54 2.61 3.47 5.88
CA ALA A 54 1.80 2.30 5.59
C ALA A 54 2.56 1.02 5.97
N VAL A 55 1.84 -0.02 6.40
CA VAL A 55 2.41 -1.31 6.76
C VAL A 55 1.47 -2.45 6.38
N ALA A 56 1.98 -3.41 5.61
CA ALA A 56 1.31 -4.67 5.33
C ALA A 56 1.41 -5.65 6.50
N THR A 57 0.26 -6.19 6.86
CA THR A 57 0.11 -7.44 7.61
C THR A 57 -0.39 -8.54 6.68
N GLN A 58 -0.51 -9.77 7.18
CA GLN A 58 -1.02 -10.87 6.36
C GLN A 58 -2.51 -10.69 5.97
N ALA A 59 -3.27 -9.90 6.72
CA ALA A 59 -4.71 -9.72 6.52
C ALA A 59 -5.14 -8.28 6.24
N ALA A 60 -4.27 -7.30 6.47
CA ALA A 60 -4.61 -5.89 6.33
C ALA A 60 -3.40 -5.03 5.96
N ILE A 61 -3.63 -3.94 5.24
CA ILE A 61 -2.68 -2.83 5.09
C ILE A 61 -3.15 -1.70 6.01
N LEU A 62 -2.32 -1.38 7.00
CA LEU A 62 -2.52 -0.25 7.90
C LEU A 62 -1.99 1.00 7.22
N VAL A 63 -2.76 2.10 7.19
CA VAL A 63 -2.34 3.35 6.54
C VAL A 63 -2.58 4.54 7.46
N ASN A 64 -1.59 5.42 7.59
CA ASN A 64 -1.75 6.69 8.26
C ASN A 64 -2.49 7.69 7.34
N PRO A 65 -3.70 8.17 7.73
CA PRO A 65 -4.48 9.06 6.89
C PRO A 65 -3.80 10.43 6.68
N ASP A 66 -3.09 10.96 7.69
CA ASP A 66 -2.42 12.27 7.56
C ASP A 66 -1.23 12.17 6.58
N TRP A 67 -0.57 11.01 6.53
CA TRP A 67 0.53 10.76 5.59
C TRP A 67 0.02 10.54 4.16
N ILE A 68 -1.05 9.74 3.98
CA ILE A 68 -1.58 9.40 2.66
C ILE A 68 -2.19 10.60 1.94
N GLU A 69 -2.74 11.58 2.67
CA GLU A 69 -3.25 12.84 2.12
C GLU A 69 -2.19 13.62 1.35
N ASN A 70 -0.91 13.48 1.72
CA ASN A 70 0.21 14.18 1.07
C ASN A 70 0.76 13.45 -0.18
N LEU A 71 0.19 12.29 -0.52
CA LEU A 71 0.58 11.50 -1.68
C LEU A 71 -0.39 11.70 -2.85
N SER A 72 0.12 11.62 -4.08
CA SER A 72 -0.65 11.54 -5.33
C SER A 72 -1.17 10.12 -5.57
N ASP A 73 -2.14 9.93 -6.47
CA ASP A 73 -2.69 8.59 -6.72
C ASP A 73 -1.65 7.59 -7.25
N GLN A 74 -0.66 8.05 -8.02
CA GLN A 74 0.44 7.21 -8.50
C GLN A 74 1.37 6.79 -7.34
N GLU A 75 1.63 7.69 -6.39
CA GLU A 75 2.39 7.38 -5.18
C GLU A 75 1.65 6.41 -4.27
N ILE A 76 0.33 6.60 -4.09
CA ILE A 76 -0.52 5.66 -3.34
C ILE A 76 -0.52 4.29 -4.00
N MET A 77 -0.71 4.22 -5.33
CA MET A 77 -0.63 2.96 -6.08
C MET A 77 0.71 2.25 -5.84
N ALA A 78 1.82 2.99 -5.84
CA ALA A 78 3.14 2.41 -5.64
C ALA A 78 3.36 1.91 -4.20
N VAL A 79 2.87 2.63 -3.20
CA VAL A 79 2.86 2.16 -1.80
C VAL A 79 2.01 0.90 -1.66
N VAL A 80 0.78 0.91 -2.17
CA VAL A 80 -0.11 -0.26 -2.12
C VAL A 80 0.51 -1.45 -2.83
N ALA A 81 1.15 -1.27 -3.98
CA ALA A 81 1.85 -2.34 -4.68
C ALA A 81 3.02 -2.92 -3.88
N HIS A 82 3.80 -2.06 -3.22
CA HIS A 82 4.88 -2.46 -2.32
C HIS A 82 4.35 -3.28 -1.12
N GLU A 83 3.31 -2.78 -0.45
CA GLU A 83 2.69 -3.47 0.69
C GLU A 83 2.05 -4.81 0.26
N LEU A 84 1.38 -4.86 -0.90
CA LEU A 84 0.82 -6.10 -1.42
C LEU A 84 1.91 -7.11 -1.81
N ALA A 85 3.08 -6.66 -2.25
CA ALA A 85 4.23 -7.52 -2.50
C ALA A 85 4.77 -8.17 -1.22
N HIS A 86 4.76 -7.46 -0.08
CA HIS A 86 5.07 -8.07 1.22
C HIS A 86 4.10 -9.20 1.56
N VAL A 87 2.81 -9.05 1.26
CA VAL A 87 1.81 -10.11 1.45
C VAL A 87 2.08 -11.29 0.51
N LYS A 88 2.36 -11.02 -0.77
CA LYS A 88 2.64 -12.04 -1.79
C LYS A 88 3.82 -12.93 -1.40
N HIS A 89 4.90 -12.32 -0.90
CA HIS A 89 6.11 -13.02 -0.48
C HIS A 89 6.06 -13.55 0.94
N ARG A 90 4.98 -13.27 1.68
CA ARG A 90 4.83 -13.67 3.09
C ARG A 90 5.97 -13.16 3.97
N HIS A 91 6.56 -12.00 3.65
CA HIS A 91 7.71 -11.44 4.37
C HIS A 91 7.42 -11.31 5.87
N LEU A 92 6.16 -11.02 6.24
CA LEU A 92 5.76 -11.00 7.65
C LEU A 92 5.83 -12.40 8.25
N ALA A 93 5.21 -13.42 7.65
CA ALA A 93 5.23 -14.80 8.15
C ALA A 93 6.66 -15.35 8.30
N GLU A 94 7.57 -15.02 7.39
CA GLU A 94 8.99 -15.38 7.49
C GLU A 94 9.67 -14.75 8.72
N ARG A 95 9.35 -13.50 9.04
CA ARG A 95 9.82 -12.87 10.28
C ARG A 95 9.13 -13.45 11.50
N LEU A 96 7.85 -13.79 11.43
CA LEU A 96 7.13 -14.42 12.55
C LEU A 96 7.66 -15.80 12.89
N ALA A 97 8.12 -16.56 11.91
CA ALA A 97 8.81 -17.83 12.14
C ALA A 97 10.14 -17.64 12.91
N ILE A 98 10.75 -16.46 12.86
CA ILE A 98 11.95 -16.09 13.65
C ILE A 98 11.57 -15.66 15.08
N TYR A 99 10.35 -15.14 15.31
CA TYR A 99 9.89 -14.54 16.58
C TYR A 99 8.78 -15.35 17.31
N ALA A 100 8.65 -16.64 17.03
CA ALA A 100 7.42 -17.44 17.20
C ALA A 100 6.76 -17.57 18.60
N ASP A 101 7.29 -17.01 19.70
CA ASP A 101 6.62 -17.04 21.02
C ASP A 101 5.82 -15.76 21.36
N GLY A 102 6.09 -14.63 20.71
CA GLY A 102 5.51 -13.32 21.10
C GLY A 102 4.30 -12.87 20.27
N PHE A 103 4.25 -13.23 18.99
CA PHE A 103 3.33 -12.61 18.02
C PHE A 103 1.89 -13.13 18.08
N VAL A 104 1.70 -14.44 18.27
CA VAL A 104 0.36 -15.03 18.42
C VAL A 104 -0.35 -14.44 19.64
N ASN A 105 0.40 -14.20 20.72
CA ASN A 105 -0.12 -13.53 21.91
C ASN A 105 -0.37 -12.03 21.66
N ALA A 106 0.51 -11.30 20.96
CA ALA A 106 0.28 -9.87 20.69
C ALA A 106 -0.96 -9.56 19.83
N ILE A 107 -1.26 -10.42 18.84
CA ILE A 107 -2.42 -10.26 17.94
C ILE A 107 -3.73 -10.78 18.55
N PHE A 108 -3.71 -11.92 19.24
CA PHE A 108 -4.94 -12.58 19.71
C PHE A 108 -5.22 -12.42 21.22
N ASP A 109 -4.32 -11.78 21.99
CA ASP A 109 -4.56 -11.53 23.40
C ASP A 109 -5.35 -10.23 23.63
N PHE A 110 -6.65 -10.29 23.38
CA PHE A 110 -7.61 -9.22 23.69
C PHE A 110 -7.85 -9.03 25.21
N LYS A 111 -7.17 -9.80 26.08
CA LYS A 111 -7.28 -9.69 27.54
C LYS A 111 -6.15 -8.87 28.18
N ASN A 112 -5.13 -8.51 27.42
CA ASN A 112 -3.97 -7.77 27.94
C ASN A 112 -4.23 -6.25 27.96
N GLU A 113 -3.91 -5.57 29.06
CA GLU A 113 -4.12 -4.12 29.25
C GLU A 113 -3.12 -3.24 28.48
N MET A 114 -2.08 -3.83 27.87
CA MET A 114 -1.11 -3.11 27.04
C MET A 114 -1.76 -2.57 25.77
N GLY A 115 -1.54 -1.28 25.49
CA GLY A 115 -2.06 -0.60 24.31
C GLY A 115 -1.51 -1.17 23.00
N PHE A 116 -2.31 -1.09 21.93
CA PHE A 116 -1.95 -1.61 20.60
C PHE A 116 -0.57 -1.11 20.12
N SER A 117 -0.25 0.17 20.33
CA SER A 117 1.05 0.75 19.94
C SER A 117 2.24 0.14 20.67
N GLU A 118 2.08 -0.24 21.93
CA GLU A 118 3.14 -0.78 22.77
C GLU A 118 3.43 -2.25 22.39
N ARG A 119 2.39 -3.01 22.04
CA ARG A 119 2.50 -4.38 21.51
C ARG A 119 3.27 -4.44 20.18
N PHE A 120 3.13 -3.41 19.35
CA PHE A 120 3.81 -3.30 18.07
C PHE A 120 5.15 -2.55 18.13
N SER A 121 5.50 -1.93 19.26
CA SER A 121 6.73 -1.14 19.40
C SER A 121 8.02 -1.97 19.27
N GLY A 122 7.98 -3.25 19.68
CA GLY A 122 9.07 -4.21 19.49
C GLY A 122 9.26 -4.68 18.04
N PHE A 123 8.32 -4.38 17.16
CA PHE A 123 8.36 -4.70 15.73
C PHE A 123 8.95 -3.58 14.86
N ARG A 124 9.42 -2.46 15.46
CA ARG A 124 9.99 -1.27 14.79
C ARG A 124 11.14 -1.53 13.80
N SER A 125 11.69 -2.75 13.74
CA SER A 125 12.47 -3.24 12.61
C SER A 125 11.53 -4.14 11.81
N TYR A 126 10.85 -3.63 10.76
CA TYR A 126 9.71 -4.33 10.15
C TYR A 126 10.10 -5.37 9.08
N PHE A 127 10.97 -5.08 8.11
CA PHE A 127 11.53 -6.07 7.17
C PHE A 127 13.04 -5.91 6.98
N SER A 128 13.74 -6.98 6.57
CA SER A 128 15.16 -6.86 6.21
C SER A 128 15.32 -6.04 4.92
N THR A 129 16.46 -5.38 4.73
CA THR A 129 16.74 -4.65 3.47
C THR A 129 16.54 -5.53 2.23
N THR A 130 16.85 -6.82 2.32
CA THR A 130 16.59 -7.80 1.25
C THR A 130 15.10 -7.99 0.97
N GLN A 131 14.27 -8.13 2.01
CA GLN A 131 12.81 -8.24 1.87
C GLN A 131 12.19 -6.94 1.33
N GLU A 132 12.66 -5.78 1.78
CA GLU A 132 12.26 -4.48 1.26
C GLU A 132 12.60 -4.32 -0.24
N ILE A 133 13.83 -4.69 -0.64
CA ILE A 133 14.25 -4.69 -2.05
C ILE A 133 13.43 -5.67 -2.89
N SER A 134 13.10 -6.85 -2.35
CA SER A 134 12.23 -7.85 -3.00
C SER A 134 10.83 -7.28 -3.25
N ALA A 135 10.25 -6.61 -2.26
CA ALA A 135 8.94 -5.95 -2.39
C ALA A 135 8.99 -4.78 -3.38
N ASP A 136 10.01 -3.91 -3.32
CA ASP A 136 10.23 -2.82 -4.28
C ASP A 136 10.32 -3.35 -5.72
N CYS A 137 11.11 -4.40 -5.94
CA CYS A 137 11.30 -5.01 -7.26
C CYS A 137 9.98 -5.57 -7.82
N THR A 138 9.23 -6.27 -6.97
CA THR A 138 7.96 -6.89 -7.35
C THR A 138 6.92 -5.82 -7.69
N ALA A 139 6.79 -4.80 -6.85
CA ALA A 139 5.90 -3.67 -7.08
C ALA A 139 6.28 -2.93 -8.36
N TYR A 140 7.56 -2.62 -8.56
CA TYR A 140 8.06 -1.98 -9.78
C TYR A 140 7.63 -2.74 -11.03
N ASN A 141 7.82 -4.06 -11.06
CA ASN A 141 7.45 -4.89 -12.20
C ASN A 141 5.93 -4.92 -12.44
N TRP A 142 5.11 -5.04 -11.39
CA TRP A 142 3.65 -4.95 -11.53
C TRP A 142 3.21 -3.62 -12.12
N LEU A 143 3.77 -2.51 -11.64
CA LEU A 143 3.44 -1.17 -12.15
C LEU A 143 3.94 -0.97 -13.59
N SER A 144 5.12 -1.49 -13.92
CA SER A 144 5.66 -1.47 -15.28
C SER A 144 4.75 -2.24 -16.24
N ASP A 145 4.26 -3.42 -15.84
CA ASP A 145 3.34 -4.22 -16.66
C ASP A 145 1.95 -3.56 -16.76
N MET A 146 1.46 -2.92 -15.69
CA MET A 146 0.24 -2.11 -15.73
C MET A 146 0.38 -0.96 -16.72
N ARG A 147 1.49 -0.21 -16.65
CA ARG A 147 1.79 0.88 -17.57
C ARG A 147 1.86 0.40 -19.02
N ALA A 148 2.49 -0.75 -19.27
CA ALA A 148 2.54 -1.36 -20.60
C ALA A 148 1.15 -1.72 -21.16
N LYS A 149 0.15 -1.94 -20.29
CA LYS A 149 -1.27 -2.13 -20.66
C LYS A 149 -2.08 -0.84 -20.71
N GLY A 150 -1.45 0.33 -20.56
CA GLY A 150 -2.09 1.64 -20.69
C GLY A 150 -2.70 2.20 -19.40
N TYR A 151 -2.41 1.61 -18.23
CA TYR A 151 -2.80 2.20 -16.96
C TYR A 151 -2.00 3.47 -16.69
N ALA A 152 -2.64 4.49 -16.11
CA ALA A 152 -2.01 5.75 -15.72
C ALA A 152 -1.23 5.60 -14.40
N VAL A 153 -0.16 4.80 -14.42
CA VAL A 153 0.73 4.52 -13.29
C VAL A 153 2.17 4.83 -13.66
N ASP A 154 3.01 5.10 -12.64
CA ASP A 154 4.46 5.27 -12.78
C ASP A 154 5.17 4.28 -11.87
N GLU A 155 5.93 3.37 -12.47
CA GLU A 155 6.72 2.36 -11.78
C GLU A 155 7.80 2.97 -10.87
N LYS A 156 8.19 4.24 -11.09
CA LYS A 156 9.14 4.96 -10.24
C LYS A 156 8.49 5.80 -9.14
N ALA A 157 7.16 5.82 -9.03
CA ALA A 157 6.47 6.70 -8.08
C ALA A 157 6.86 6.43 -6.60
N LEU A 158 7.28 5.22 -6.24
CA LEU A 158 7.78 4.91 -4.90
C LEU A 158 9.06 5.72 -4.55
N ALA A 159 9.89 6.06 -5.53
CA ALA A 159 11.05 6.93 -5.32
C ALA A 159 10.64 8.36 -4.96
N SER A 160 9.50 8.85 -5.47
CA SER A 160 8.93 10.15 -5.08
C SER A 160 8.49 10.14 -3.61
N VAL A 161 7.90 9.03 -3.16
CA VAL A 161 7.53 8.83 -1.74
C VAL A 161 8.77 8.91 -0.84
N PHE A 162 9.88 8.27 -1.24
CA PHE A 162 11.14 8.37 -0.49
C PHE A 162 11.67 9.80 -0.43
N LYS A 163 11.61 10.57 -1.51
CA LYS A 163 12.00 12.00 -1.49
C LYS A 163 11.13 12.83 -0.56
N LYS A 164 9.82 12.58 -0.51
CA LYS A 164 8.91 13.30 0.40
C LYS A 164 9.21 12.99 1.87
N SER A 165 9.48 11.73 2.19
CA SER A 165 9.84 11.30 3.54
C SER A 165 11.28 11.66 3.92
N THR A 166 12.18 11.82 2.94
CA THR A 166 13.60 12.13 3.13
C THR A 166 14.08 13.13 2.07
N PRO A 167 13.83 14.44 2.27
CA PRO A 167 14.07 15.47 1.25
C PRO A 167 15.51 15.60 0.74
N PHE A 168 16.50 15.13 1.52
CA PHE A 168 17.93 15.18 1.19
C PHE A 168 18.46 13.84 0.68
N ILE A 169 17.59 12.90 0.28
CA ILE A 169 18.00 11.55 -0.15
C ILE A 169 18.98 11.56 -1.32
N GLU A 170 18.93 12.57 -2.19
CA GLU A 170 19.86 12.70 -3.32
C GLU A 170 21.29 13.07 -2.89
N ASP A 171 21.45 13.68 -1.72
CA ASP A 171 22.72 14.14 -1.18
C ASP A 171 23.43 13.07 -0.32
N PHE A 172 22.85 11.89 -0.12
CA PHE A 172 23.40 10.85 0.77
C PHE A 172 24.83 10.44 0.42
N GLU A 173 25.19 10.39 -0.87
CA GLU A 173 26.58 10.15 -1.32
C GLU A 173 27.54 11.24 -0.80
N SER A 174 27.12 12.50 -0.78
CA SER A 174 27.96 13.59 -0.25
C SER A 174 28.13 13.53 1.27
N TYR A 175 27.25 12.81 1.97
CA TYR A 175 27.26 12.63 3.41
C TYR A 175 27.88 11.29 3.86
N GLY A 176 28.35 10.45 2.94
CA GLY A 176 28.88 9.11 3.26
C GLY A 176 27.79 8.14 3.76
N LEU A 177 26.55 8.33 3.32
CA LEU A 177 25.37 7.55 3.69
C LEU A 177 24.97 6.55 2.60
N GLU A 178 25.90 6.12 1.73
CA GLU A 178 25.58 5.30 0.55
C GLU A 178 25.00 3.93 0.90
N ASN A 179 25.26 3.45 2.12
CA ASN A 179 24.83 2.15 2.61
C ASN A 179 23.51 2.21 3.39
N GLU A 180 22.90 3.39 3.55
CA GLU A 180 21.61 3.51 4.21
C GLU A 180 20.53 2.75 3.43
N PRO A 181 19.75 1.85 4.07
CA PRO A 181 18.79 1.00 3.39
C PRO A 181 17.81 1.76 2.47
N VAL A 182 17.30 2.91 2.92
CA VAL A 182 16.38 3.74 2.14
C VAL A 182 17.05 4.29 0.86
N TYR A 183 18.34 4.63 0.92
CA TYR A 183 19.09 5.14 -0.22
C TYR A 183 19.42 4.05 -1.24
N VAL A 184 19.82 2.87 -0.76
CA VAL A 184 20.05 1.70 -1.62
C VAL A 184 18.79 1.34 -2.42
N ARG A 185 17.63 1.32 -1.74
CA ARG A 185 16.31 1.09 -2.36
C ARG A 185 15.98 2.18 -3.37
N TYR A 186 16.08 3.45 -2.99
CA TYR A 186 15.87 4.60 -3.87
C TYR A 186 16.68 4.50 -5.17
N LYS A 187 17.99 4.22 -5.08
CA LYS A 187 18.85 4.08 -6.27
C LYS A 187 18.45 2.89 -7.15
N LYS A 188 18.00 1.77 -6.57
CA LYS A 188 17.52 0.60 -7.34
C LYS A 188 16.23 0.91 -8.11
N ILE A 189 15.27 1.61 -7.49
CA ILE A 189 14.03 2.06 -8.16
C ILE A 189 14.35 3.03 -9.30
N MET A 190 15.22 4.02 -9.06
CA MET A 190 15.58 5.02 -10.07
C MET A 190 16.28 4.40 -11.29
N LYS A 191 17.09 3.36 -11.08
CA LYS A 191 17.73 2.55 -12.13
C LYS A 191 16.78 1.59 -12.85
N GLY A 192 15.57 1.40 -12.33
CA GLY A 192 14.50 0.61 -12.94
C GLY A 192 14.56 -0.90 -12.67
N HIS A 193 15.08 -1.32 -11.51
CA HIS A 193 15.18 -2.73 -11.07
C HIS A 193 15.43 -3.71 -12.23
N PRO A 194 16.60 -3.64 -12.91
CA PRO A 194 16.85 -4.42 -14.11
C PRO A 194 16.91 -5.93 -13.77
N HIS A 195 15.76 -6.60 -13.83
CA HIS A 195 15.60 -8.06 -13.82
C HIS A 195 16.14 -8.85 -12.61
N GLU A 196 16.40 -8.23 -11.47
CA GLU A 196 16.86 -8.90 -10.24
C GLU A 196 15.77 -8.87 -9.16
N CYS A 197 14.71 -9.67 -9.29
CA CYS A 197 13.84 -10.01 -8.16
C CYS A 197 14.24 -11.35 -7.52
N HIS A 198 15.53 -11.68 -7.52
CA HIS A 198 16.09 -12.94 -7.05
C HIS A 198 17.27 -12.71 -6.10
#